data_AF-A0A0D9NYE4-F1
#
_entry.id   AF-A0A0D9NYE4-F1
#
_cell.length_a   1.000
_cell.length_b   1.000
_cell.length_c   1.000
_cell.angle_alpha   90.00
_cell.angle_beta   90.00
_cell.angle_gamma   90.00
#
_symmetry.space_group_name_H-M   'P 1'
#
loop_
_entity.id
_entity.type
_entity.pdbx_description
1 polymer ?
#
loop_
_entity_poly.entity_id
_entity_poly.type
_entity_poly.pdbx_seq_one_letter_code
_entity_poly.pdbx_strand_id
1 'polypeptide(L)' 'MHPHLHTKNALACEEIIAALEECHNRGFMHKATGGCNDVKDKVNQCLRLERGKLQAENRAAARAKRDRIKEEQKALGL' A
#
# COMPACT_ATOMS: atom_id res chain seq x y z
N MET A 1 11.04 -1.86 -12.45
CA MET A 1 11.13 -2.32 -11.06
C MET A 1 9.72 -2.31 -10.53
N HIS A 2 9.16 -3.47 -10.23
CA HIS A 2 7.87 -3.58 -9.54
C HIS A 2 8.15 -3.65 -8.03
N PRO A 3 7.21 -3.21 -7.17
CA PRO A 3 7.31 -3.48 -5.75
C PRO A 3 7.33 -4.98 -5.51
N HIS A 4 8.00 -5.43 -4.46
CA HIS A 4 7.90 -6.82 -4.06
C HIS A 4 6.49 -7.14 -3.57
N LEU A 5 5.85 -8.12 -4.22
CA LEU A 5 4.45 -8.52 -3.95
C LEU A 5 4.24 -9.15 -2.56
N HIS A 6 5.31 -9.50 -1.84
CA HIS A 6 5.22 -10.10 -0.50
C HIS A 6 4.66 -9.16 0.58
N THR A 7 4.47 -7.87 0.28
CA THR A 7 3.85 -6.94 1.22
C THR A 7 2.32 -6.96 1.07
N LYS A 8 1.58 -6.94 2.18
CA LYS A 8 0.10 -6.90 2.17
C LYS A 8 -0.46 -5.82 1.26
N ASN A 9 0.22 -4.66 1.20
CA ASN A 9 -0.15 -3.55 0.33
C ASN A 9 -0.05 -3.86 -1.17
N ALA A 10 0.94 -4.66 -1.56
CA ALA A 10 1.22 -4.96 -2.96
C ALA A 10 0.32 -6.08 -3.49
N LEU A 11 -0.11 -7.01 -2.63
CA LEU A 11 -1.08 -8.07 -2.97
C LEU A 11 -2.41 -7.48 -3.46
N ALA A 12 -2.91 -6.43 -2.81
CA ALA A 12 -4.15 -5.76 -3.24
C ALA A 12 -4.06 -5.05 -4.61
N CYS A 13 -2.84 -4.89 -5.15
CA CYS A 13 -2.54 -4.23 -6.42
C CYS A 13 -1.93 -5.18 -7.46
N GLU A 14 -2.01 -6.49 -7.23
CA GLU A 14 -1.34 -7.53 -8.04
C GLU A 14 -1.68 -7.41 -9.53
N GLU A 15 -2.95 -7.25 -9.89
CA GLU A 15 -3.39 -7.17 -11.29
C GLU A 15 -2.76 -5.98 -12.05
N ILE A 16 -2.70 -4.80 -11.42
CA ILE A 16 -2.13 -3.60 -12.06
C ILE A 16 -0.60 -3.68 -12.09
N ILE A 17 0.01 -4.33 -11.10
CA ILE A 17 1.45 -4.61 -11.09
C ILE A 17 1.81 -5.59 -12.22
N ALA A 18 1.01 -6.64 -12.44
CA ALA A 18 1.18 -7.57 -13.55
C ALA A 18 1.03 -6.86 -14.91
N ALA A 19 0.07 -5.93 -15.05
CA ALA A 19 -0.05 -5.11 -16.25
C ALA A 19 1.18 -4.22 -16.51
N LEU A 20 1.80 -3.68 -15.44
CA LEU A 20 3.04 -2.93 -15.57
C LEU A 20 4.21 -3.82 -15.98
N GLU A 21 4.25 -5.05 -15.50
CA GLU A 21 5.25 -6.06 -15.87
C GLU A 21 5.11 -6.46 -17.34
N GLU A 22 3.90 -6.74 -17.80
CA GLU A 22 3.61 -6.99 -19.21
C GLU A 22 4.06 -5.82 -20.09
N CYS A 23 3.81 -4.57 -19.66
CA CYS A 23 4.29 -3.39 -20.38
C CYS A 23 5.82 -3.32 -20.45
N HIS A 24 6.51 -3.62 -19.34
CA HIS A 24 7.98 -3.68 -19.33
C HIS A 24 8.54 -4.78 -20.23
N ASN A 25 7.81 -5.89 -20.39
CA ASN A 25 8.20 -7.01 -21.26
C ASN A 25 8.10 -6.69 -22.76
N ARG A 26 7.50 -5.56 -23.15
CA ARG A 26 7.47 -5.08 -24.55
C ARG A 26 8.83 -4.59 -25.06
N GLY A 27 9.79 -4.36 -24.15
CA GLY A 27 11.16 -4.06 -24.50
C GLY A 27 11.75 -2.87 -23.73
N PHE A 28 13.07 -2.90 -23.57
CA PHE A 28 13.81 -1.90 -22.80
C PHE A 28 13.57 -0.47 -23.29
N MET A 29 13.61 -0.26 -24.61
CA MET A 29 13.42 1.08 -25.19
C MET A 29 12.02 1.63 -24.93
N HIS A 30 10.97 0.81 -25.05
CA HIS A 30 9.59 1.21 -24.77
C HIS A 30 9.40 1.67 -23.32
N LYS A 31 10.04 0.95 -22.38
CA LYS A 31 10.08 1.34 -20.97
C LYS A 31 10.91 2.62 -20.76
N ALA A 32 12.09 2.70 -21.35
CA ALA A 32 13.03 3.81 -21.14
C ALA A 32 12.49 5.15 -21.65
N THR A 33 11.72 5.13 -22.75
CA THR A 33 11.09 6.34 -23.30
C THR A 33 9.76 6.70 -22.63
N GLY A 34 9.32 5.95 -21.62
CA GLY A 34 8.11 6.26 -20.85
C GLY A 34 6.81 5.66 -21.40
N GLY A 35 6.88 4.68 -22.32
CA GLY A 35 5.70 4.02 -22.90
C GLY A 35 4.80 3.28 -21.89
N CYS A 36 5.27 3.09 -20.66
CA CYS A 36 4.52 2.44 -19.57
C CYS A 36 4.04 3.41 -18.47
N ASN A 37 4.15 4.74 -18.67
CA ASN A 37 3.89 5.72 -17.61
C ASN A 37 2.44 5.70 -17.10
N ASP A 38 1.45 5.54 -17.99
CA ASP A 38 0.04 5.51 -17.59
C ASP A 38 -0.25 4.31 -16.66
N VAL A 39 0.29 3.14 -16.99
CA VAL A 39 0.14 1.93 -16.16
C VAL A 39 0.89 2.09 -14.85
N LYS A 40 2.10 2.66 -14.88
CA LYS A 40 2.88 2.99 -13.68
C LYS A 40 2.08 3.91 -12.74
N ASP A 41 1.36 4.89 -13.27
CA ASP A 41 0.61 5.83 -12.46
C ASP A 41 -0.61 5.19 -11.81
N LYS A 42 -1.25 4.23 -12.48
CA LYS A 42 -2.28 3.37 -11.87
C LYS A 42 -1.72 2.53 -10.73
N VAL A 43 -0.54 1.91 -10.89
CA VAL A 43 0.13 1.18 -9.78
C VAL A 43 0.35 2.10 -8.59
N ASN A 44 0.88 3.31 -8.84
CA ASN A 44 1.14 4.28 -7.78
C ASN A 44 -0.14 4.72 -7.07
N GLN A 45 -1.23 4.91 -7.80
CA GLN A 45 -2.53 5.26 -7.22
C GLN A 45 -3.05 4.12 -6.33
N CYS A 46 -3.01 2.88 -6.82
CA CYS A 46 -3.44 1.72 -6.04
C CYS A 46 -2.66 1.58 -4.73
N LEU A 47 -1.32 1.62 -4.78
CA LEU A 47 -0.48 1.49 -3.60
C LEU A 47 -0.66 2.64 -2.60
N ARG A 48 -0.97 3.85 -3.08
CA ARG A 48 -1.29 5.00 -2.21
C ARG A 48 -2.61 4.78 -1.47
N LEU A 49 -3.64 4.30 -2.17
CA LEU A 49 -4.93 4.00 -1.56
C LEU A 49 -4.79 2.92 -0.49
N GLU A 50 -4.09 1.83 -0.80
CA GLU A 50 -3.91 0.72 0.13
C GLU A 50 -3.10 1.12 1.37
N ARG A 51 -2.02 1.88 1.16
CA ARG A 51 -1.28 2.49 2.26
C ARG A 51 -2.17 3.38 3.13
N GLY A 52 -3.09 4.13 2.53
CA GLY A 52 -4.04 4.97 3.25
C GLY A 52 -4.98 4.16 4.16
N LYS A 53 -5.50 3.04 3.66
CA LYS A 53 -6.36 2.12 4.42
C LYS A 53 -5.63 1.52 5.61
N LEU A 54 -4.46 0.92 5.40
CA LEU A 54 -3.68 0.33 6.50
C LEU A 54 -3.30 1.38 7.54
N GLN A 55 -2.95 2.59 7.13
CA GLN A 55 -2.68 3.67 8.07
C GLN A 55 -3.94 4.04 8.89
N ALA A 56 -5.12 4.05 8.27
CA ALA A 56 -6.37 4.31 8.99
C ALA A 56 -6.67 3.22 10.02
N GLU A 57 -6.51 1.94 9.65
CA GLU A 57 -6.66 0.78 10.54
C GLU A 57 -5.67 0.83 11.70
N ASN A 58 -4.38 1.05 11.41
CA ASN A 58 -3.34 1.16 12.44
C ASN A 58 -3.63 2.32 13.40
N ARG A 59 -4.09 3.46 12.88
CA ARG A 59 -4.50 4.60 13.73
C ARG A 59 -5.71 4.26 14.59
N ALA A 60 -6.70 3.53 14.06
CA ALA A 60 -7.87 3.11 14.82
C ALA A 60 -7.50 2.12 15.93
N ALA A 61 -6.68 1.11 15.61
CA ALA A 61 -6.18 0.14 16.58
C ALA A 61 -5.32 0.79 17.67
N ALA A 62 -4.48 1.76 17.31
CA ALA A 62 -3.68 2.52 18.26
C ALA A 62 -4.55 3.35 19.21
N ARG A 63 -5.61 4.00 18.71
CA ARG A 63 -6.58 4.73 19.55
C ARG A 63 -7.29 3.78 20.51
N ALA A 64 -7.87 2.69 20.00
CA ALA A 64 -8.55 1.70 20.83
C ALA A 64 -7.64 1.13 21.94
N LYS A 65 -6.37 0.85 21.62
CA LYS A 65 -5.37 0.42 22.61
C LYS A 65 -5.11 1.49 23.67
N ARG A 66 -4.96 2.76 23.26
CA ARG A 66 -4.74 3.88 24.20
C ARG A 66 -5.94 4.08 25.11
N ASP A 67 -7.15 4.01 24.58
CA ASP A 67 -8.37 4.19 25.36
C ASP A 67 -8.52 3.05 26.37
N ARG A 68 -8.26 1.80 25.96
CA ARG A 68 -8.23 0.65 26.88
C ARG A 68 -7.24 0.86 28.03
N ILE A 69 -6.01 1.26 27.72
CA ILE A 69 -4.97 1.50 28.74
C ILE A 69 -5.40 2.62 29.70
N LYS A 70 -6.04 3.68 29.21
CA LYS A 70 -6.55 4.76 30.07
C LYS A 70 -7.65 4.28 31.01
N GLU A 71 -8.59 3.48 30.52
CA GLU A 71 -9.64 2.91 31.36
C GLU A 71 -9.07 1.95 32.42
N GLU A 72 -8.10 1.11 32.03
CA GLU A 72 -7.36 0.24 32.96
C GLU A 72 -6.62 1.06 34.04
N GLN A 73 -5.93 2.13 33.66
CA GLN A 73 -5.24 3.03 34.61
C GLN A 73 -6.22 3.69 35.59
N LYS A 74 -7.33 4.21 35.06
CA LYS A 74 -8.40 4.82 35.87
C LYS A 74 -9.00 3.82 36.85
N ALA A 75 -9.21 2.57 36.44
CA ALA A 75 -9.71 1.51 37.32
C ALA A 75 -8.71 1.15 38.43
N LEU A 76 -7.41 1.31 38.19
CA LEU A 76 -6.34 1.12 39.18
C LEU A 76 -6.12 2.36 40.07
N GLY A 77 -6.84 3.46 39.85
CA GLY A 77 -6.71 4.70 40.62
C GLY A 77 -5.46 5.52 40.31
N LEU A 78 -4.84 5.28 39.15
CA LEU A 78 -3.74 6.08 38.58
C LEU A 78 -4.29 7.20 37.68
#